data_AF-A0A397WBB9-F1
#
_entry.id   AF-A0A397WBB9-F1
#
_cell.length_a   1.000
_cell.length_b   1.000
_cell.length_c   1.000
_cell.angle_alpha   90.00
_cell.angle_beta   90.00
_cell.angle_gamma   90.00
#
_symmetry.space_group_name_H-M   'P 1'
#
loop_
_entity.id
_entity.type
_entity.pdbx_description
1 polymer ?
#
loop_
_entity_poly.entity_id
_entity_poly.type
_entity_poly.pdbx_seq_one_letter_code
_entity_poly.pdbx_strand_id
1 'polypeptide(L)'
;MNKVIVITLLAKFGKPRQRSMIITIASNKKKDPFGKKFFHNVPITINDQFHVALMSPVLHYTMGGIDIYAESEVRDMQEQVIPGLFASGK
;
A
#
# COMPACT_ATOMS: atom_id res chain seq x y z
N MET A 1 -23.87 -14.61 -1.76
CA MET A 1 -22.84 -14.23 -0.76
C MET A 1 -22.24 -12.83 -0.95
N ASN A 2 -22.79 -11.94 -1.81
CA ASN A 2 -22.17 -10.63 -2.14
C ASN A 2 -22.82 -9.40 -1.47
N LYS A 3 -23.54 -9.54 -0.35
CA LYS A 3 -24.24 -8.42 0.31
C LYS A 3 -23.75 -8.05 1.71
N VAL A 4 -22.75 -8.75 2.26
CA VAL A 4 -22.29 -8.55 3.65
C VAL A 4 -21.15 -7.52 3.77
N ILE A 5 -20.37 -7.32 2.71
CA ILE A 5 -19.16 -6.46 2.78
C ILE A 5 -19.49 -4.96 2.66
N VAL A 6 -20.54 -4.58 1.92
CA VAL A 6 -20.91 -3.16 1.70
C VAL A 6 -21.44 -2.48 2.97
N ILE A 7 -22.18 -3.21 3.82
CA ILE A 7 -22.70 -2.66 5.09
C ILE A 7 -21.56 -2.50 6.13
N THR A 8 -20.52 -3.34 6.05
CA THR A 8 -19.41 -3.31 7.02
C THR A 8 -18.45 -2.13 6.79
N LEU A 9 -18.35 -1.63 5.55
CA LEU A 9 -17.45 -0.50 5.22
C LEU A 9 -18.05 0.86 5.62
N LEU A 10 -19.36 1.05 5.48
CA LEU A 10 -20.08 2.22 6.02
C LEU A 10 -20.07 2.25 7.56
N ALA A 11 -20.04 1.10 8.22
CA ALA A 11 -19.91 1.02 9.68
C ALA A 11 -18.50 1.41 10.21
N LYS A 12 -17.45 1.35 9.37
CA LYS A 12 -16.09 1.81 9.71
C LYS A 12 -15.82 3.27 9.35
N PHE A 13 -16.33 3.77 8.23
CA PHE A 13 -16.11 5.16 7.77
C PHE A 13 -17.26 6.14 8.09
N GLY A 14 -18.40 5.62 8.54
CA GLY A 14 -19.60 6.40 8.88
C GLY A 14 -19.78 6.73 10.36
N LYS A 15 -18.85 6.34 11.26
CA LYS A 15 -18.94 6.76 12.66
C LYS A 15 -18.52 8.24 12.79
N PRO A 16 -19.36 9.14 13.34
CA PRO A 16 -19.03 10.56 13.55
C PRO A 16 -17.70 10.75 14.32
N ARG A 17 -17.39 9.77 15.18
CA ARG A 17 -16.22 9.74 16.07
C ARG A 17 -14.85 9.62 15.37
N GLN A 18 -14.79 9.00 14.20
CA GLN A 18 -13.51 8.83 13.45
C GLN A 18 -13.16 10.09 12.63
N ARG A 19 -14.16 10.89 12.26
CA ARG A 19 -13.99 12.07 11.38
C ARG A 19 -13.31 13.25 12.07
N SER A 20 -13.68 13.56 13.32
CA SER A 20 -13.03 14.62 14.11
C SER A 20 -11.59 14.26 14.52
N MET A 21 -11.30 12.96 14.61
CA MET A 21 -10.00 12.45 15.01
C MET A 21 -8.94 12.70 13.91
N ILE A 22 -9.30 12.47 12.64
CA ILE A 22 -8.40 12.71 11.50
C ILE A 22 -8.05 14.20 11.39
N ILE A 23 -9.01 15.11 11.54
CA ILE A 23 -8.76 16.57 11.47
C ILE A 23 -7.79 17.01 12.57
N THR A 24 -7.95 16.47 13.78
CA THR A 24 -7.08 16.76 14.93
C THR A 24 -5.66 16.23 14.74
N ILE A 25 -5.53 15.01 14.21
CA ILE A 25 -4.23 14.37 13.91
C ILE A 25 -3.51 15.12 12.80
N ALA A 26 -4.23 15.44 11.72
CA ALA A 26 -3.66 16.11 10.57
C ALA A 26 -3.27 17.58 10.86
N SER A 27 -3.87 18.19 11.91
CA SER A 27 -3.46 19.49 12.47
C SER A 27 -2.28 19.38 13.46
N ASN A 28 -1.60 18.24 13.55
CA ASN A 28 -0.51 17.94 14.50
C ASN A 28 -0.86 18.06 15.99
N LYS A 29 -2.15 18.14 16.35
CA LYS A 29 -2.58 18.24 17.76
C LYS A 29 -2.55 16.89 18.48
N LYS A 30 -2.46 15.78 17.72
CA LYS A 30 -2.39 14.42 18.25
C LYS A 30 -1.59 13.52 17.30
N LYS A 31 -0.80 12.60 17.85
CA LYS A 31 -0.08 11.60 17.04
C LYS A 31 -1.05 10.61 16.40
N ASP A 32 -0.80 10.27 15.15
CA ASP A 32 -1.55 9.25 14.43
C ASP A 32 -1.29 7.86 15.05
N PRO A 33 -2.32 7.10 15.43
CA PRO A 33 -2.16 5.77 16.02
C PRO A 33 -1.59 4.73 15.03
N PHE A 34 -1.61 5.01 13.73
CA PHE A 34 -1.03 4.15 12.68
C PHE A 34 0.33 4.65 12.19
N GLY A 35 0.89 5.69 12.83
CA GLY A 35 2.24 6.17 12.56
C GLY A 35 2.41 7.06 11.32
N LYS A 36 1.32 7.55 10.70
CA LYS A 36 1.41 8.47 9.56
C LYS A 36 2.00 9.82 10.01
N LYS A 37 3.08 10.25 9.35
CA LYS A 37 3.84 11.47 9.70
C LYS A 37 3.45 12.70 8.89
N PHE A 38 3.04 12.52 7.63
CA PHE A 38 2.82 13.62 6.68
C PHE A 38 1.38 13.61 6.16
N PHE A 39 0.73 14.78 6.23
CA PHE A 39 -0.62 15.03 5.74
C PHE A 39 -0.57 16.20 4.75
N HIS A 40 -0.67 15.90 3.46
CA HIS A 40 -0.50 16.90 2.39
C HIS A 40 -1.80 17.64 2.01
N ASN A 41 -2.95 17.23 2.54
CA ASN A 41 -4.27 17.75 2.18
C ASN A 41 -4.98 18.43 3.37
N VAL A 42 -4.25 19.17 4.19
CA VAL A 42 -4.82 19.94 5.31
C VAL A 42 -4.84 21.44 5.02
N PRO A 43 -5.85 22.18 5.50
CA PRO A 43 -6.97 21.74 6.35
C PRO A 43 -8.10 21.05 5.58
N ILE A 44 -8.65 19.97 6.15
CA ILE A 44 -9.83 19.27 5.60
C ILE A 44 -11.09 19.92 6.18
N THR A 45 -11.96 20.46 5.32
CA THR A 45 -13.27 20.99 5.71
C THR A 45 -14.34 19.90 5.63
N ILE A 46 -15.24 19.85 6.62
CA ILE A 46 -16.24 18.77 6.72
C ILE A 46 -17.34 18.89 5.66
N ASN A 47 -17.58 20.09 5.15
CA ASN A 47 -18.65 20.40 4.20
C ASN A 47 -18.16 20.40 2.74
N ASP A 48 -17.12 19.63 2.43
CA ASP A 48 -16.57 19.53 1.08
C ASP A 48 -17.09 18.30 0.33
N GLN A 49 -16.80 18.21 -0.96
CA GLN A 49 -17.05 17.04 -1.78
C GLN A 49 -15.96 15.99 -1.56
N PHE A 50 -16.37 14.77 -1.20
CA PHE A 50 -15.44 13.66 -0.96
C PHE A 50 -15.61 12.57 -2.01
N HIS A 51 -14.51 12.17 -2.62
CA HIS A 51 -14.45 11.00 -3.49
C HIS A 51 -14.10 9.76 -2.66
N VAL A 52 -14.86 8.68 -2.86
CA VAL A 52 -14.66 7.41 -2.17
C VAL A 52 -14.45 6.31 -3.20
N ALA A 53 -13.44 5.48 -3.01
CA ALA A 53 -13.15 4.34 -3.88
C ALA A 53 -12.93 3.06 -3.04
N LEU A 54 -13.31 1.93 -3.61
CA LEU A 54 -13.05 0.60 -3.05
C LEU A 54 -11.70 0.09 -3.57
N MET A 55 -10.79 -0.25 -2.66
CA MET A 55 -9.46 -0.73 -3.01
C MET A 55 -9.36 -2.23 -2.72
N SER A 56 -8.72 -2.96 -3.62
CA SER A 56 -8.34 -4.36 -3.44
C SER A 56 -6.87 -4.53 -3.80
N PRO A 57 -6.13 -5.45 -3.14
CA PRO A 57 -4.77 -5.75 -3.54
C PRO A 57 -4.75 -6.34 -4.96
N VAL A 58 -3.80 -5.90 -5.77
CA VAL A 58 -3.53 -6.43 -7.11
C VAL A 58 -2.07 -6.85 -7.20
N LEU A 59 -1.78 -7.88 -7.99
CA LEU A 59 -0.41 -8.31 -8.23
C LEU A 59 0.30 -7.25 -9.09
N HIS A 60 1.28 -6.55 -8.53
CA HIS A 60 1.97 -5.46 -9.22
C HIS A 60 3.29 -5.91 -9.87
N TYR A 61 4.12 -6.63 -9.12
CA TYR A 61 5.34 -7.27 -9.60
C TYR A 61 5.77 -8.39 -8.64
N THR A 62 6.78 -9.16 -9.04
CA THR A 62 7.37 -10.25 -8.26
C THR A 62 8.82 -9.90 -7.99
N MET A 63 9.24 -9.91 -6.72
CA MET A 63 10.66 -9.71 -6.35
C MET A 63 11.55 -10.91 -6.67
N GLY A 64 10.94 -12.07 -6.90
CA GLY A 64 11.67 -13.29 -7.26
C GLY A 64 12.08 -13.29 -8.72
N GLY A 65 13.10 -14.09 -9.02
CA GLY A 65 13.66 -14.23 -10.35
C GLY A 65 14.68 -15.36 -10.39
N ILE A 66 15.48 -15.35 -11.45
CA ILE A 66 16.62 -16.25 -11.62
C ILE A 66 17.77 -15.71 -10.76
N ASP A 67 18.51 -16.60 -10.10
CA ASP A 67 19.68 -16.21 -9.31
C ASP A 67 20.84 -15.84 -10.25
N ILE A 68 21.43 -14.67 -10.03
CA ILE A 68 22.44 -14.08 -10.91
C ILE A 68 23.59 -13.45 -10.12
N TYR A 69 24.78 -13.47 -10.71
CA TYR A 69 25.91 -12.65 -10.24
C TYR A 69 25.79 -11.18 -10.67
N ALA A 70 26.66 -10.32 -10.15
CA ALA A 70 26.68 -8.88 -10.49
C ALA A 70 26.92 -8.64 -11.99
N GLU A 71 27.58 -9.57 -12.66
CA GLU A 71 27.87 -9.60 -14.09
C GLU A 71 26.70 -10.12 -14.94
N SER A 72 25.52 -10.34 -14.33
CA SER A 72 24.30 -10.85 -14.98
C SER A 72 24.35 -12.33 -15.41
N GLU A 73 25.34 -13.09 -14.94
CA GLU A 73 25.49 -14.53 -15.21
C GLU A 73 24.53 -15.36 -14.34
N VAL A 74 23.85 -16.33 -14.95
CA VAL A 74 22.88 -17.19 -14.24
C VAL A 74 23.59 -18.31 -13.48
N ARG A 75 23.11 -18.58 -12.26
CA ARG A 75 23.60 -19.63 -11.37
C ARG A 75 22.74 -20.90 -11.44
N ASP A 76 23.38 -22.06 -11.32
CA ASP A 76 22.72 -23.33 -11.06
C ASP A 76 22.48 -23.57 -9.55
N MET A 77 21.95 -24.74 -9.21
CA MET A 77 21.66 -25.12 -7.82
C MET A 77 22.93 -25.40 -6.98
N GLN A 78 24.10 -25.50 -7.62
CA GLN A 78 25.42 -25.67 -7.00
C GLN A 78 26.20 -24.34 -6.99
N GLU A 79 25.52 -23.22 -7.22
CA GLU A 79 26.11 -21.89 -7.26
C GLU A 79 27.15 -21.71 -8.39
N GLN A 80 27.14 -22.55 -9.42
CA GLN A 80 28.05 -22.43 -10.56
C GLN A 80 27.43 -21.62 -11.69
N VAL A 81 28.27 -20.90 -12.42
CA VAL A 81 27.86 -20.17 -13.63
C VAL A 81 27.46 -21.16 -14.71
N ILE A 82 26.29 -20.94 -15.31
CA ILE A 82 25.86 -21.65 -16.51
C ILE A 82 26.45 -20.91 -17.73
N PRO A 83 27.45 -21.49 -18.44
CA PRO A 83 28.16 -20.77 -19.49
C PRO A 83 27.23 -20.34 -20.62
N GLY A 84 27.25 -19.05 -20.96
CA GLY A 84 26.45 -18.47 -22.03
C GLY A 84 25.01 -18.10 -21.66
N LEU A 85 24.60 -18.28 -20.40
CA LEU A 85 23.27 -17.90 -19.92
C LEU A 85 23.34 -16.63 -19.05
N PHE A 86 22.70 -15.57 -19.52
CA PHE A 86 22.61 -14.28 -18.84
C PHE A 86 21.15 -13.90 -18.61
N ALA A 87 20.86 -13.22 -17.49
CA ALA A 87 19.51 -12.74 -17.18
C ALA A 87 19.56 -11.31 -16.62
N SER A 88 18.51 -10.54 -16.90
CA SER A 88 18.34 -9.16 -16.42
C SER A 88 16.84 -8.85 -16.29
N GLY A 89 16.47 -8.09 -15.26
CA GLY A 89 15.06 -7.86 -14.90
C GLY A 89 14.43 -9.06 -14.19
N LYS A 90 13.21 -9.02 -13.66
CA LYS A 90 12.09 -8.08 -13.71
C LYS A 90 12.15 -7.01 -12.63
#